data_AF-A0A386H1J0-F1
#
_entry.id   AF-A0A386H1J0-F1
#
_cell.length_a   1.000
_cell.length_b   1.000
_cell.length_c   1.000
_cell.angle_alpha   90.00
_cell.angle_beta   90.00
_cell.angle_gamma   90.00
#
_symmetry.space_group_name_H-M   'P 1'
#
loop_
_entity.id
_entity.type
_entity.pdbx_description
1 polymer ?
#
loop_
_entity_poly.entity_id
_entity_poly.type
_entity_poly.pdbx_seq_one_letter_code
_entity_poly.pdbx_strand_id
1 'polypeptide(L)'
;MSKSYAILPCNGIDKCAGCIAKEVALKLTETTDSEIICPVLYRVAEARYNKVASEKPLLVIDGCATRCASKLASEKGLKIAKKINISDEAKTNNIAINNSLRLEENELKLADIITSKLTKVEEKIGNQSSFAFSEDIQYEIYKKDKFTFRVPKEGFYFNENDCWAYIVGTKARIGVTDYVQKSLSDIMFFTPPAVGSEIEQFGESGNIESGKAVFEIICPVSGTITAINEKLLESPELINENPYEKGWIAEIELSDFENDKDFLYDFSKYFEVLKRKVDEFHV
;
A
#
# COMPACT_ATOMS: atom_id res chain seq x y z
N MET A 1 5.88 14.40 7.82
CA MET A 1 5.63 15.76 7.31
C MET A 1 4.51 15.68 6.28
N SER A 2 3.47 16.50 6.38
CA SER A 2 2.40 16.56 5.38
C SER A 2 2.99 16.82 3.99
N LYS A 3 2.51 16.12 2.96
CA LYS A 3 2.99 16.34 1.59
C LYS A 3 2.74 17.79 1.17
N SER A 4 3.80 18.47 0.77
CA SER A 4 3.76 19.82 0.23
C SER A 4 4.06 19.76 -1.27
N TYR A 5 3.28 20.46 -2.08
CA TYR A 5 3.39 20.50 -3.54
C TYR A 5 3.56 21.95 -4.04
N ALA A 6 4.30 22.11 -5.14
CA ALA A 6 4.10 23.23 -6.04
C ALA A 6 2.91 22.88 -6.94
N ILE A 7 1.78 23.58 -6.84
CA ILE A 7 0.53 23.20 -7.49
C ILE A 7 0.31 24.08 -8.71
N LEU A 8 0.26 23.49 -9.91
CA LEU A 8 -0.12 24.16 -11.15
C LEU A 8 -1.53 23.69 -11.57
N PRO A 9 -2.59 24.40 -11.16
CA PRO A 9 -3.95 24.05 -11.55
C PRO A 9 -4.30 24.59 -12.93
N CYS A 10 -5.39 24.08 -13.50
CA CYS A 10 -6.03 24.67 -14.67
C CYS A 10 -6.57 26.07 -14.34
N ASN A 11 -6.50 27.00 -15.29
CA ASN A 11 -6.97 28.38 -15.11
C ASN A 11 -8.49 28.53 -14.94
N GLY A 12 -9.28 27.46 -15.11
CA GLY A 12 -10.72 27.53 -14.87
C GLY A 12 -11.55 28.25 -15.93
N ILE A 13 -10.97 28.57 -17.10
CA ILE A 13 -11.66 29.36 -18.13
C ILE A 13 -12.80 28.54 -18.74
N ASP A 14 -14.02 29.07 -18.61
CA ASP A 14 -15.27 28.63 -19.24
C ASP A 14 -15.67 27.16 -19.01
N LYS A 15 -15.13 26.50 -17.99
CA LYS A 15 -15.46 25.11 -17.66
C LYS A 15 -15.48 24.86 -16.16
N CYS A 16 -16.58 24.27 -15.68
CA CYS A 16 -16.74 23.83 -14.30
C CYS A 16 -15.57 22.97 -13.81
N ALA A 17 -15.12 22.02 -14.62
CA ALA A 17 -13.98 21.16 -14.27
C ALA A 17 -12.68 21.93 -14.00
N GLY A 18 -12.50 23.11 -14.60
CA GLY A 18 -11.37 23.98 -14.27
C GLY A 18 -11.59 24.79 -12.98
N CYS A 19 -12.83 25.13 -12.64
CA CYS A 19 -13.19 25.70 -11.33
C CYS A 19 -12.89 24.70 -10.20
N ILE A 20 -13.22 23.42 -10.40
CA ILE A 20 -12.89 22.33 -9.47
C ILE A 20 -11.37 22.18 -9.31
N ALA A 21 -10.61 22.27 -10.42
CA ALA A 21 -9.15 22.21 -10.35
C ALA A 21 -8.56 23.32 -9.47
N LYS A 22 -9.14 24.53 -9.53
CA LYS A 22 -8.76 25.66 -8.67
C LYS A 22 -9.16 25.42 -7.22
N GLU A 23 -10.36 24.90 -6.98
CA GLU A 23 -10.86 24.60 -5.63
C GLU A 23 -9.97 23.57 -4.93
N VAL A 24 -9.62 22.47 -5.60
CA VAL A 24 -8.67 21.47 -5.09
C VAL A 24 -7.34 22.11 -4.72
N ALA A 25 -6.80 22.99 -5.57
CA ALA A 25 -5.55 23.67 -5.29
C ALA A 25 -5.63 24.56 -4.05
N LEU A 26 -6.73 25.29 -3.86
CA LEU A 26 -6.96 26.13 -2.68
C LEU A 26 -7.05 25.29 -1.40
N LYS A 27 -7.88 24.24 -1.40
CA LYS A 27 -8.03 23.35 -0.24
C LYS A 27 -6.72 22.67 0.15
N LEU A 28 -5.86 22.34 -0.81
CA LEU A 28 -4.53 21.81 -0.53
C LEU A 28 -3.64 22.83 0.19
N THR A 29 -3.68 24.10 -0.20
CA THR A 29 -2.90 25.15 0.48
C THR A 29 -3.42 25.50 1.87
N GLU A 30 -4.70 25.23 2.16
CA GLU A 30 -5.27 25.40 3.50
C GLU A 30 -4.86 24.27 4.46
N THR A 31 -4.59 23.08 3.92
CA THR A 31 -4.37 21.86 4.71
C THR A 31 -2.92 21.37 4.71
N THR A 32 -2.06 21.96 3.88
CA THR A 32 -0.64 21.59 3.73
C THR A 32 0.21 22.81 3.44
N ASP A 33 1.54 22.70 3.58
CA ASP A 33 2.49 23.76 3.15
C ASP A 33 2.62 23.84 1.61
N SER A 34 1.58 23.53 0.84
CA SER A 34 1.62 23.61 -0.62
C SER A 34 1.51 25.06 -1.11
N GLU A 35 2.06 25.34 -2.29
CA GLU A 35 2.02 26.67 -2.92
C GLU A 35 1.48 26.62 -4.35
N ILE A 36 0.61 27.56 -4.69
CA ILE A 36 0.00 27.61 -6.03
C ILE A 36 0.89 28.40 -7.00
N ILE A 37 1.21 27.76 -8.12
CA ILE A 37 1.72 28.40 -9.33
C ILE A 37 0.51 28.88 -10.13
N CYS A 38 0.31 30.20 -10.19
CA CYS A 38 -0.76 30.78 -11.00
C CYS A 38 -0.39 30.68 -12.50
N PRO A 39 -1.12 29.92 -13.33
CA PRO A 39 -0.71 29.70 -14.73
C PRO A 39 -0.70 30.97 -15.58
N VAL A 40 -1.56 31.95 -15.25
CA VAL A 40 -1.57 33.27 -15.90
C VAL A 40 -0.32 34.07 -15.55
N LEU A 41 -0.05 34.22 -14.25
CA LEU A 41 1.10 35.01 -13.78
C LEU A 41 2.43 34.34 -14.08
N TYR A 42 2.47 33.01 -14.25
CA TYR A 42 3.71 32.31 -14.55
C TYR A 42 4.32 32.73 -15.89
N ARG A 43 3.49 33.17 -16.85
CA ARG A 43 4.00 33.71 -18.13
C ARG A 43 4.68 35.08 -18.01
N VAL A 44 4.42 35.81 -16.92
CA VAL A 44 4.88 37.20 -16.73
C VAL A 44 5.89 37.33 -15.58
N ALA A 45 5.79 36.47 -14.57
CA ALA A 45 6.59 36.49 -13.35
C ALA A 45 7.31 35.14 -13.14
N GLU A 46 8.11 34.72 -14.12
CA GLU A 46 8.76 33.39 -14.14
C GLU A 46 9.65 33.13 -12.93
N ALA A 47 10.48 34.09 -12.53
CA ALA A 47 11.46 33.91 -11.45
C ALA A 47 10.81 33.48 -10.13
N ARG A 48 9.63 34.05 -9.80
CA ARG A 48 8.88 33.70 -8.59
C ARG A 48 8.46 32.23 -8.60
N TYR A 49 7.87 31.78 -9.70
CA TYR A 49 7.29 30.45 -9.79
C TYR A 49 8.31 29.37 -10.12
N ASN A 50 9.41 29.71 -10.79
CA ASN A 50 10.55 28.81 -10.96
C ASN A 50 11.14 28.43 -9.60
N LYS A 51 11.24 29.39 -8.67
CA LYS A 51 11.67 29.12 -7.30
C LYS A 51 10.74 28.13 -6.61
N VAL A 52 9.43 28.41 -6.60
CA VAL A 52 8.41 27.50 -6.02
C VAL A 52 8.47 26.10 -6.64
N ALA A 53 8.57 26.01 -7.96
CA ALA A 53 8.65 24.74 -8.69
C ALA A 53 9.95 23.97 -8.44
N SER A 54 11.03 24.64 -8.00
CA SER A 54 12.31 24.00 -7.65
C SER A 54 12.37 23.51 -6.20
N GLU A 55 11.60 24.12 -5.31
CA GLU A 55 11.60 23.82 -3.87
C GLU A 55 10.66 22.65 -3.52
N LYS A 56 9.60 22.43 -4.31
CA LYS A 56 8.53 21.47 -4.01
C LYS A 56 8.22 20.59 -5.22
N PRO A 57 7.83 19.31 -5.03
CA PRO A 57 7.40 18.46 -6.13
C PRO A 57 6.19 19.07 -6.85
N LEU A 58 6.23 19.10 -8.19
CA LEU A 58 5.17 19.70 -9.00
C LEU A 58 3.94 18.79 -9.09
N LEU A 59 2.81 19.27 -8.62
CA LEU A 59 1.48 18.71 -8.86
C LEU A 59 0.77 19.51 -9.96
N VAL A 60 0.39 18.85 -11.05
CA VAL A 60 -0.42 19.46 -12.12
C VAL A 60 -1.86 18.99 -12.01
N ILE A 61 -2.82 19.93 -12.00
CA ILE A 61 -4.25 19.63 -11.94
C ILE A 61 -4.92 20.16 -13.22
N ASP A 62 -5.14 19.29 -14.20
CA ASP A 62 -5.86 19.63 -15.43
C ASP A 62 -7.37 19.56 -15.22
N GLY A 63 -8.12 20.51 -15.78
CA GLY A 63 -9.58 20.50 -15.69
C GLY A 63 -10.23 19.50 -16.67
N CYS A 64 -9.76 19.46 -17.92
CA CYS A 64 -10.36 18.64 -18.96
C CYS A 64 -9.33 18.11 -19.96
N ALA A 65 -9.80 17.44 -21.03
CA ALA A 65 -8.96 16.83 -22.05
C ALA A 65 -8.00 17.80 -22.77
N THR A 66 -8.25 19.11 -22.73
CA THR A 66 -7.34 20.12 -23.33
C THR A 66 -6.00 20.21 -22.61
N ARG A 67 -5.95 19.80 -21.34
CA ARG A 67 -4.73 19.66 -20.52
C ARG A 67 -3.83 20.91 -20.50
N CYS A 68 -4.45 22.09 -20.38
CA CYS A 68 -3.74 23.37 -20.49
C CYS A 68 -2.65 23.56 -19.41
N ALA A 69 -2.85 23.05 -18.20
CA ALA A 69 -1.85 23.16 -17.13
C ALA A 69 -0.64 22.28 -17.42
N SER A 70 -0.88 21.04 -17.88
CA SER A 70 0.20 20.16 -18.34
C SER A 70 1.00 20.75 -19.50
N LYS A 71 0.32 21.34 -20.50
CA LYS A 71 0.99 21.97 -21.63
C LYS A 71 1.90 23.12 -21.16
N LEU A 72 1.42 23.95 -20.24
CA LEU A 72 2.24 25.02 -19.65
C LEU A 72 3.45 24.47 -18.88
N ALA A 73 3.26 23.41 -18.09
CA ALA A 73 4.39 22.77 -17.39
C ALA A 73 5.46 22.28 -18.37
N SER A 74 5.05 21.65 -19.48
CA SER A 74 5.97 21.21 -20.55
C SER A 74 6.64 22.38 -21.26
N GLU A 75 5.89 23.45 -21.60
CA GLU A 75 6.44 24.69 -22.19
C GLU A 75 7.52 25.33 -21.31
N LYS A 76 7.38 25.21 -19.99
CA LYS A 76 8.31 25.77 -19.00
C LYS A 76 9.40 24.79 -18.56
N GLY A 77 9.47 23.60 -19.16
CA GLY A 77 10.49 22.60 -18.85
C GLY A 77 10.39 22.04 -17.42
N LEU A 78 9.21 22.11 -16.81
CA LEU A 78 9.04 21.65 -15.43
C LEU A 78 8.89 20.12 -15.35
N LYS A 79 9.54 19.52 -14.34
CA LYS A 79 9.40 18.09 -14.05
C LYS A 79 8.13 17.85 -13.22
N ILE A 80 7.14 17.20 -13.81
CA ILE A 80 5.87 16.87 -13.16
C ILE A 80 6.07 15.67 -12.24
N ALA A 81 5.79 15.82 -10.95
CA ALA A 81 5.85 14.74 -9.97
C ALA A 81 4.52 13.98 -9.87
N LYS A 82 3.39 14.69 -9.93
CA LYS A 82 2.05 14.09 -9.91
C LYS A 82 1.12 14.87 -10.83
N LYS A 83 0.16 14.17 -11.45
CA LYS A 83 -0.80 14.74 -12.39
C LYS A 83 -2.19 14.22 -12.13
N ILE A 84 -3.18 15.12 -12.16
CA ILE A 84 -4.60 14.80 -12.03
C ILE A 84 -5.38 15.44 -13.17
N ASN A 85 -6.44 14.77 -13.63
CA ASN A 85 -7.43 15.35 -14.52
C ASN A 85 -8.81 15.28 -13.87
N ILE A 86 -9.45 16.44 -13.67
CA ILE A 86 -10.74 16.52 -12.98
C ILE A 86 -11.83 15.75 -13.73
N SER A 87 -11.86 15.82 -15.06
CA SER A 87 -12.87 15.11 -15.85
C SER A 87 -12.73 13.60 -15.75
N ASP A 88 -11.50 13.09 -15.60
CA ASP A 88 -11.24 11.66 -15.42
C ASP A 88 -11.61 11.22 -13.98
N GLU A 89 -11.26 12.01 -12.96
CA GLU A 89 -11.66 11.73 -11.56
C GLU A 89 -13.18 11.75 -11.37
N ALA A 90 -13.90 12.64 -12.05
CA ALA A 90 -15.36 12.67 -12.01
C ALA A 90 -15.97 11.37 -12.53
N LYS A 91 -15.46 10.83 -13.64
CA LYS A 91 -15.89 9.54 -14.19
C LYS A 91 -15.60 8.40 -13.24
N THR A 92 -14.38 8.34 -12.69
CA THR A 92 -13.97 7.29 -11.74
C THR A 92 -14.85 7.27 -10.49
N ASN A 93 -15.28 8.44 -10.01
CA ASN A 93 -16.12 8.55 -8.81
C ASN A 93 -17.63 8.57 -9.12
N ASN A 94 -18.03 8.38 -10.39
CA ASN A 94 -19.43 8.46 -10.83
C ASN A 94 -20.13 9.77 -10.43
N ILE A 95 -19.41 10.90 -10.49
CA ILE A 95 -19.95 12.23 -10.17
C ILE A 95 -20.16 13.00 -11.48
N ALA A 96 -21.38 13.44 -11.72
CA ALA A 96 -21.69 14.34 -12.83
C ALA A 96 -21.22 15.76 -12.51
N ILE A 97 -20.46 16.36 -13.44
CA ILE A 97 -20.05 17.77 -13.37
C ILE A 97 -21.07 18.61 -14.15
N ASN A 98 -21.56 19.68 -13.55
CA ASN A 98 -22.46 20.62 -14.19
C ASN A 98 -21.74 21.53 -15.23
N ASN A 99 -22.51 22.30 -15.99
CA ASN A 99 -21.97 23.28 -16.95
C ASN A 99 -21.83 24.70 -16.34
N SER A 100 -22.11 24.86 -15.05
CA SER A 100 -22.01 26.12 -14.32
C SER A 100 -20.57 26.44 -13.96
N LEU A 101 -20.22 27.72 -13.85
CA LEU A 101 -18.93 28.13 -13.28
C LEU A 101 -18.96 28.17 -11.75
N ARG A 102 -20.14 28.00 -11.14
CA ARG A 102 -20.31 27.87 -9.70
C ARG A 102 -20.29 26.40 -9.33
N LEU A 103 -19.46 26.08 -8.33
CA LEU A 103 -19.39 24.75 -7.76
C LEU A 103 -20.63 24.51 -6.90
N GLU A 104 -21.31 23.40 -7.14
CA GLU A 104 -22.44 22.95 -6.34
C GLU A 104 -22.00 21.73 -5.52
N GLU A 105 -22.96 21.06 -4.87
CA GLU A 105 -22.68 19.99 -3.90
C GLU A 105 -21.82 18.86 -4.50
N ASN A 106 -22.10 18.44 -5.73
CA ASN A 106 -21.39 17.36 -6.40
C ASN A 106 -19.94 17.74 -6.72
N GLU A 107 -19.71 18.95 -7.19
CA GLU A 107 -18.38 19.43 -7.55
C GLU A 107 -17.51 19.70 -6.32
N LEU A 108 -18.11 20.24 -5.25
CA LEU A 108 -17.43 20.39 -3.96
C LEU A 108 -17.07 19.03 -3.38
N LYS A 109 -18.00 18.06 -3.43
CA LYS A 109 -17.75 16.68 -3.02
C LYS A 109 -16.60 16.04 -3.81
N LEU A 110 -16.56 16.24 -5.13
CA LEU A 110 -15.45 15.77 -5.95
C LEU A 110 -14.13 16.45 -5.56
N ALA A 111 -14.14 17.76 -5.32
CA ALA A 111 -12.96 18.49 -4.84
C ALA A 111 -12.46 17.96 -3.50
N ASP A 112 -13.36 17.61 -2.56
CA ASP A 112 -13.02 17.03 -1.26
C ASP A 112 -12.43 15.63 -1.38
N ILE A 113 -12.99 14.78 -2.25
CA ILE A 113 -12.45 13.44 -2.53
C ILE A 113 -11.01 13.57 -3.07
N ILE A 114 -10.80 14.43 -4.06
CA ILE A 114 -9.49 14.62 -4.69
C ILE A 114 -8.50 15.22 -3.68
N THR A 115 -8.91 16.22 -2.91
CA THR A 115 -8.08 16.83 -1.87
C THR A 115 -7.68 15.79 -0.84
N SER A 116 -8.64 15.00 -0.33
CA SER A 116 -8.37 13.92 0.62
C SER A 116 -7.41 12.87 0.04
N LYS A 117 -7.55 12.52 -1.24
CA LYS A 117 -6.64 11.61 -1.95
C LYS A 117 -5.21 12.17 -2.07
N LEU A 118 -5.04 13.48 -2.05
CA LEU A 118 -3.77 14.18 -2.19
C LEU A 118 -3.12 14.55 -0.85
N THR A 119 -3.92 14.82 0.18
CA THR A 119 -3.47 15.18 1.54
C THR A 119 -3.26 13.97 2.43
N LYS A 120 -3.93 12.83 2.16
CA LYS A 120 -3.58 11.56 2.77
C LYS A 120 -2.07 11.39 2.60
N VAL A 121 -1.39 11.31 3.74
CA VAL A 121 0.00 10.88 3.82
C VAL A 121 -0.01 9.52 3.14
N GLU A 122 0.39 9.47 1.87
CA GLU A 122 1.07 8.26 1.41
C GLU A 122 2.26 8.20 2.36
N GLU A 123 2.12 7.39 3.42
CA GLU A 123 3.28 6.67 3.94
C GLU A 123 4.04 6.26 2.68
N LYS A 124 5.35 6.55 2.63
CA LYS A 124 6.19 5.96 1.59
C LYS A 124 6.04 4.46 1.77
N ILE A 125 5.09 3.94 1.04
CA ILE A 125 4.79 2.55 0.94
C ILE A 125 5.54 2.19 -0.34
N GLY A 126 6.76 1.66 -0.17
CA GLY A 126 7.35 0.88 -1.25
C GLY A 126 6.30 -0.11 -1.70
N ASN A 127 5.90 -0.02 -2.97
CA ASN A 127 5.17 -1.06 -3.69
C ASN A 127 4.11 -1.87 -2.89
N GLN A 128 3.22 -1.28 -2.06
CA GLN A 128 2.03 -2.04 -1.63
C GLN A 128 0.97 -1.91 -2.71
N SER A 129 1.02 -2.90 -3.58
CA SER A 129 -0.13 -3.75 -3.89
C SER A 129 -1.40 -3.47 -3.07
N SER A 130 -2.53 -3.43 -3.78
CA SER A 130 -3.90 -3.30 -3.26
C SER A 130 -4.36 -4.52 -2.46
N PHE A 131 -3.44 -5.20 -1.79
CA PHE A 131 -3.66 -6.46 -1.11
C PHE A 131 -4.25 -6.18 0.27
N ALA A 132 -5.55 -6.41 0.38
CA ALA A 132 -6.31 -6.27 1.62
C ALA A 132 -6.70 -7.65 2.15
N PHE A 133 -6.49 -7.85 3.45
CA PHE A 133 -7.07 -8.97 4.18
C PHE A 133 -8.58 -8.73 4.35
N SER A 134 -9.33 -9.81 4.61
CA SER A 134 -10.73 -9.69 5.02
C SER A 134 -10.83 -8.82 6.29
N GLU A 135 -11.85 -7.95 6.38
CA GLU A 135 -12.04 -7.05 7.53
C GLU A 135 -12.36 -7.82 8.83
N ASP A 136 -12.83 -9.07 8.73
CA ASP A 136 -13.27 -9.90 9.86
C ASP A 136 -12.60 -11.29 9.85
N ILE A 137 -11.27 -11.36 10.00
CA ILE A 137 -10.59 -12.66 10.17
C ILE A 137 -11.01 -13.29 11.51
N GLN A 138 -11.68 -14.44 11.43
CA GLN A 138 -12.04 -15.24 12.59
C GLN A 138 -10.90 -16.19 12.95
N TYR A 139 -10.52 -16.21 14.23
CA TYR A 139 -9.45 -17.06 14.75
C TYR A 139 -10.01 -18.19 15.62
N GLU A 140 -9.50 -19.39 15.43
CA GLU A 140 -9.58 -20.44 16.44
C GLU A 140 -8.39 -20.35 17.40
N ILE A 141 -8.62 -20.65 18.68
CA ILE A 141 -7.62 -20.49 19.73
C ILE A 141 -7.30 -21.84 20.36
N TYR A 142 -6.02 -22.18 20.40
CA TYR A 142 -5.50 -23.28 21.21
C TYR A 142 -4.69 -22.74 22.40
N LYS A 143 -4.92 -23.28 23.61
CA LYS A 143 -4.22 -22.85 24.82
C LYS A 143 -3.47 -24.03 25.43
N LYS A 144 -2.21 -23.78 25.80
CA LYS A 144 -1.36 -24.72 26.53
C LYS A 144 -0.60 -23.95 27.61
N ASP A 145 -0.83 -24.31 28.87
CA ASP A 145 -0.28 -23.61 30.03
C ASP A 145 -0.54 -22.09 29.98
N LYS A 146 0.51 -21.28 29.90
CA LYS A 146 0.44 -19.81 29.77
C LYS A 146 0.38 -19.32 28.33
N PHE A 147 0.56 -20.20 27.35
CA PHE A 147 0.63 -19.83 25.93
C PHE A 147 -0.73 -20.00 25.25
N THR A 148 -1.03 -19.06 24.36
CA THR A 148 -2.26 -19.01 23.55
C THR A 148 -1.85 -18.88 22.10
N PHE A 149 -2.28 -19.80 21.24
CA PHE A 149 -1.99 -19.85 19.81
C PHE A 149 -3.27 -19.57 19.02
N ARG A 150 -3.19 -18.65 18.05
CA ARG A 150 -4.32 -18.25 17.19
C ARG A 150 -4.09 -18.78 15.79
N VAL A 151 -5.13 -19.32 15.15
CA VAL A 151 -5.08 -19.74 13.74
C VAL A 151 -6.31 -19.20 13.00
N PRO A 152 -6.14 -18.47 11.88
CA PRO A 152 -7.24 -18.06 11.01
C PRO A 152 -8.06 -19.26 10.52
N LYS A 153 -9.39 -19.16 10.57
CA LYS A 153 -10.29 -20.23 10.11
C LYS A 153 -10.39 -20.33 8.59
N GLU A 154 -10.23 -19.20 7.89
CA GLU A 154 -10.50 -19.07 6.47
C GLU A 154 -9.51 -18.11 5.81
N GLY A 155 -9.32 -18.23 4.49
CA GLY A 155 -8.51 -17.33 3.68
C GLY A 155 -7.01 -17.61 3.67
N PHE A 156 -6.52 -18.49 4.55
CA PHE A 156 -5.11 -18.84 4.65
C PHE A 156 -4.87 -20.31 4.33
N TYR A 157 -3.75 -20.55 3.64
CA TYR A 157 -3.11 -21.85 3.49
C TYR A 157 -1.87 -21.89 4.38
N PHE A 158 -1.53 -23.06 4.90
CA PHE A 158 -0.38 -23.28 5.76
C PHE A 158 0.50 -24.40 5.21
N ASN A 159 1.72 -24.56 5.72
CA ASN A 159 2.55 -25.73 5.43
C ASN A 159 3.15 -26.31 6.72
N GLU A 160 3.90 -27.41 6.58
CA GLU A 160 4.54 -28.07 7.72
C GLU A 160 5.63 -27.23 8.39
N ASN A 161 6.19 -26.25 7.68
CA ASN A 161 7.22 -25.32 8.16
C ASN A 161 6.62 -24.12 8.91
N ASP A 162 5.34 -24.18 9.27
CA ASP A 162 4.64 -23.15 10.03
C ASP A 162 4.65 -21.76 9.35
N CYS A 163 4.72 -21.77 8.02
CA CYS A 163 4.55 -20.60 7.15
C CYS A 163 3.15 -20.61 6.53
N TRP A 164 2.64 -19.44 6.15
CA TRP A 164 1.31 -19.28 5.59
C TRP A 164 1.32 -18.50 4.27
N ALA A 165 0.33 -18.76 3.42
CA ALA A 165 -0.01 -17.98 2.24
C ALA A 165 -1.47 -17.53 2.31
N TYR A 166 -1.72 -16.23 2.13
CA TYR A 166 -3.05 -15.67 1.88
C TYR A 166 -3.13 -15.30 0.40
N ILE A 167 -4.18 -15.69 -0.30
CA ILE A 167 -4.24 -15.62 -1.77
C ILE A 167 -5.34 -14.65 -2.22
N VAL A 168 -4.99 -13.74 -3.14
CA VAL A 168 -5.91 -12.80 -3.77
C VAL A 168 -5.65 -12.77 -5.28
N GLY A 169 -6.53 -13.41 -6.04
CA GLY A 169 -6.37 -13.53 -7.50
C GLY A 169 -5.09 -14.30 -7.85
N THR A 170 -4.18 -13.66 -8.59
CA THR A 170 -2.90 -14.25 -9.01
C THR A 170 -1.75 -13.94 -8.06
N LYS A 171 -2.01 -13.28 -6.93
CA LYS A 171 -0.99 -12.91 -5.95
C LYS A 171 -1.23 -13.57 -4.61
N ALA A 172 -0.16 -13.73 -3.85
CA ALA A 172 -0.24 -14.11 -2.44
C ALA A 172 0.60 -13.19 -1.55
N ARG A 173 0.16 -13.03 -0.30
CA ARG A 173 1.02 -12.61 0.81
C ARG A 173 1.47 -13.84 1.56
N ILE A 174 2.73 -13.85 1.97
CA ILE A 174 3.30 -14.92 2.78
C ILE A 174 3.78 -14.40 4.12
N GLY A 175 3.85 -15.29 5.11
CA GLY A 175 4.40 -14.97 6.43
C GLY A 175 4.56 -16.20 7.31
N VAL A 176 4.84 -15.98 8.59
CA VAL A 176 4.99 -17.04 9.61
C VAL A 176 3.81 -17.07 10.56
N THR A 177 3.49 -18.24 11.10
CA THR A 177 2.33 -18.43 11.97
C THR A 177 2.56 -17.93 13.40
N ASP A 178 1.49 -17.83 14.18
CA ASP A 178 1.53 -17.49 15.62
C ASP A 178 2.33 -18.52 16.44
N TYR A 179 2.52 -19.73 15.92
CA TYR A 179 3.40 -20.75 16.52
C TYR A 179 4.88 -20.37 16.42
N VAL A 180 5.33 -19.92 15.24
CA VAL A 180 6.74 -19.54 15.01
C VAL A 180 7.13 -18.38 15.90
N GLN A 181 6.34 -17.30 15.91
CA GLN A 181 6.66 -16.11 16.70
C GLN A 181 6.74 -16.42 18.21
N LYS A 182 5.89 -17.32 18.73
CA LYS A 182 5.96 -17.74 20.15
C LYS A 182 7.19 -18.57 20.45
N SER A 183 7.56 -19.45 19.52
CA SER A 183 8.74 -20.30 19.65
C SER A 183 10.01 -19.46 19.70
N LEU A 184 10.08 -18.43 18.85
CA LEU A 184 11.21 -17.50 18.76
C LEU A 184 11.23 -16.43 19.85
N SER A 185 10.14 -16.19 20.57
CA SER A 185 9.99 -15.05 21.48
C SER A 185 10.21 -13.71 20.76
N ASP A 186 11.00 -12.79 21.31
CA ASP A 186 11.13 -11.43 20.78
C ASP A 186 11.95 -11.44 19.47
N ILE A 187 11.28 -11.15 18.36
CA ILE A 187 11.92 -11.04 17.04
C ILE A 187 12.59 -9.67 16.95
N MET A 188 13.89 -9.68 16.65
CA MET A 188 14.77 -8.49 16.68
C MET A 188 15.23 -8.06 15.30
N PHE A 189 15.31 -8.98 14.33
CA PHE A 189 15.75 -8.66 12.98
C PHE A 189 14.93 -9.42 11.93
N PHE A 190 14.77 -8.78 10.78
CA PHE A 190 14.17 -9.35 9.58
C PHE A 190 15.09 -9.11 8.38
N THR A 191 15.45 -10.20 7.70
CA THR A 191 16.17 -10.17 6.42
C THR A 191 15.17 -10.52 5.31
N PRO A 192 14.76 -9.55 4.47
CA PRO A 192 13.78 -9.80 3.42
C PRO A 192 14.38 -10.55 2.22
N PRO A 193 13.55 -11.22 1.41
CA PRO A 193 13.94 -11.66 0.08
C PRO A 193 14.12 -10.46 -0.87
N ALA A 194 14.79 -10.67 -2.00
CA ALA A 194 14.98 -9.62 -3.01
C ALA A 194 13.71 -9.45 -3.86
N VAL A 195 13.22 -8.21 -3.99
CA VAL A 195 12.13 -7.93 -4.94
C VAL A 195 12.60 -8.23 -6.37
N GLY A 196 11.79 -8.99 -7.11
CA GLY A 196 12.07 -9.48 -8.44
C GLY A 196 12.71 -10.86 -8.51
N SER A 197 13.04 -11.50 -7.38
CA SER A 197 13.54 -12.88 -7.39
C SER A 197 12.44 -13.89 -7.67
N GLU A 198 12.75 -14.89 -8.48
CA GLU A 198 11.95 -16.11 -8.62
C GLU A 198 12.26 -17.07 -7.46
N ILE A 199 11.22 -17.64 -6.85
CA ILE A 199 11.31 -18.56 -5.72
C ILE A 199 10.33 -19.71 -5.98
N GLU A 200 10.82 -20.93 -5.84
CA GLU A 200 10.02 -22.16 -5.90
C GLU A 200 9.40 -22.47 -4.53
N GLN A 201 8.32 -23.25 -4.50
CA GLN A 201 7.77 -23.79 -3.27
C GLN A 201 8.88 -24.52 -2.48
N PHE A 202 8.93 -24.25 -1.18
CA PHE A 202 9.96 -24.69 -0.25
C PHE A 202 11.34 -24.03 -0.40
N GLY A 203 11.48 -23.03 -1.29
CA GLY A 203 12.66 -22.17 -1.34
C GLY A 203 12.76 -21.22 -0.14
N GLU A 204 13.96 -20.70 0.12
CA GLU A 204 14.17 -19.69 1.17
C GLU A 204 13.63 -18.32 0.72
N SER A 205 12.79 -17.72 1.55
CA SER A 205 12.15 -16.42 1.33
C SER A 205 12.52 -15.40 2.42
N GLY A 206 13.79 -15.38 2.80
CA GLY A 206 14.34 -14.54 3.86
C GLY A 206 14.39 -15.25 5.21
N ASN A 207 14.75 -14.51 6.26
CA ASN A 207 14.84 -15.04 7.62
C ASN A 207 14.45 -13.99 8.67
N ILE A 208 14.07 -14.48 9.85
CA ILE A 208 13.84 -13.68 11.06
C ILE A 208 14.76 -14.16 12.17
N GLU A 209 15.23 -13.23 13.00
CA GLU A 209 16.16 -13.53 14.08
C GLU A 209 15.60 -13.02 15.42
N SER A 210 15.78 -13.85 16.44
CA SER A 210 15.46 -13.57 17.83
C SER A 210 16.67 -13.80 18.71
N GLY A 211 16.58 -13.46 20.00
CA GLY A 211 17.64 -13.79 20.95
C GLY A 211 17.86 -15.30 21.15
N LYS A 212 16.96 -16.16 20.63
CA LYS A 212 17.05 -17.61 20.75
C LYS A 212 17.65 -18.29 19.51
N ALA A 213 17.22 -17.86 18.32
CA ALA A 213 17.52 -18.54 17.07
C ALA A 213 17.28 -17.64 15.86
N VAL A 214 17.91 -18.02 14.74
CA VAL A 214 17.57 -17.59 13.38
C VAL A 214 16.60 -18.60 12.79
N PHE A 215 15.52 -18.12 12.17
CA PHE A 215 14.51 -18.93 11.52
C PHE A 215 14.44 -18.58 10.03
N GLU A 216 14.74 -19.55 9.19
CA GLU A 216 14.62 -19.46 7.74
C GLU A 216 13.15 -19.57 7.33
N ILE A 217 12.66 -18.61 6.54
CA ILE A 217 11.26 -18.56 6.13
C ILE A 217 11.13 -19.36 4.84
N ILE A 218 10.50 -20.51 4.94
CA ILE A 218 10.30 -21.43 3.82
C ILE A 218 9.06 -21.01 3.02
N CYS A 219 9.26 -20.66 1.75
CA CYS A 219 8.21 -20.13 0.88
C CYS A 219 7.11 -21.18 0.66
N PRO A 220 5.83 -20.88 0.97
CA PRO A 220 4.74 -21.85 0.84
C PRO A 220 4.27 -22.06 -0.61
N VAL A 221 4.64 -21.17 -1.54
CA VAL A 221 4.16 -21.17 -2.93
C VAL A 221 5.26 -20.70 -3.87
N SER A 222 5.16 -21.09 -5.14
CA SER A 222 6.09 -20.76 -6.22
C SER A 222 5.68 -19.44 -6.90
N GLY A 223 6.66 -18.62 -7.29
CA GLY A 223 6.41 -17.37 -8.00
C GLY A 223 7.53 -16.34 -7.95
N THR A 224 7.17 -15.09 -8.27
CA THR A 224 8.12 -13.95 -8.26
C THR A 224 7.80 -12.97 -7.14
N ILE A 225 8.80 -12.60 -6.33
CA ILE A 225 8.63 -11.60 -5.27
C ILE A 225 8.33 -10.23 -5.90
N THR A 226 7.17 -9.66 -5.59
CA THR A 226 6.71 -8.37 -6.12
C THR A 226 6.81 -7.23 -5.11
N ALA A 227 6.77 -7.54 -3.81
CA ALA A 227 6.94 -6.58 -2.74
C ALA A 227 7.43 -7.25 -1.45
N ILE A 228 7.98 -6.46 -0.54
CA ILE A 228 8.34 -6.86 0.83
C ILE A 228 7.67 -5.92 1.84
N ASN A 229 7.46 -6.39 3.06
CA ASN A 229 6.96 -5.54 4.12
C ASN A 229 8.09 -4.70 4.72
N GLU A 230 8.35 -3.54 4.11
CA GLU A 230 9.41 -2.61 4.55
C GLU A 230 9.27 -2.19 6.02
N LYS A 231 8.06 -2.22 6.60
CA LYS A 231 7.82 -1.90 8.02
C LYS A 231 8.55 -2.85 8.95
N LEU A 232 8.78 -4.10 8.54
CA LEU A 232 9.50 -5.09 9.34
C LEU A 232 11.00 -4.82 9.44
N LEU A 233 11.57 -3.94 8.60
CA LEU A 233 12.97 -3.53 8.72
C LEU A 233 13.20 -2.60 9.92
N GLU A 234 12.19 -1.80 10.24
CA GLU A 234 12.22 -0.85 11.37
C GLU A 234 11.54 -1.42 12.61
N SER A 235 10.51 -2.26 12.42
CA SER A 235 9.69 -2.86 13.48
C SER A 235 9.45 -4.37 13.27
N PRO A 236 10.48 -5.23 13.41
CA PRO A 236 10.34 -6.69 13.30
C PRO A 236 9.32 -7.30 14.28
N GLU A 237 9.12 -6.65 15.44
CA GLU A 237 8.18 -7.07 16.49
C GLU A 237 6.71 -7.10 16.03
N LEU A 238 6.37 -6.47 14.89
CA LEU A 238 5.05 -6.59 14.28
C LEU A 238 4.67 -8.04 13.97
N ILE A 239 5.65 -8.92 13.72
CA ILE A 239 5.43 -10.36 13.55
C ILE A 239 4.95 -10.99 14.87
N ASN A 240 5.48 -10.56 16.01
CA ASN A 240 5.02 -11.03 17.32
C ASN A 240 3.59 -10.55 17.64
N GLU A 241 3.28 -9.29 17.32
CA GLU A 241 1.98 -8.68 17.64
C GLU A 241 0.84 -9.19 16.76
N ASN A 242 1.05 -9.17 15.44
CA ASN A 242 0.05 -9.54 14.45
C ASN A 242 0.70 -10.32 13.28
N PRO A 243 0.95 -11.64 13.47
CA PRO A 243 1.67 -12.47 12.50
C PRO A 243 0.94 -12.68 11.17
N TYR A 244 -0.38 -12.46 11.11
CA TYR A 244 -1.20 -12.81 9.95
C TYR A 244 -1.56 -11.61 9.06
N GLU A 245 -1.67 -10.40 9.64
CA GLU A 245 -2.10 -9.22 8.89
C GLU A 245 -0.98 -8.19 8.79
N LYS A 246 -0.40 -7.73 9.91
CA LYS A 246 0.64 -6.68 9.88
C LYS A 246 2.05 -7.25 9.73
N GLY A 247 2.25 -8.50 10.12
CA GLY A 247 3.49 -9.26 10.07
C GLY A 247 3.68 -10.08 8.80
N TRP A 248 2.95 -9.79 7.72
CA TRP A 248 3.25 -10.37 6.41
C TRP A 248 4.66 -10.00 5.97
N ILE A 249 5.32 -10.87 5.23
CA ILE A 249 6.76 -10.82 4.97
C ILE A 249 7.04 -10.33 3.55
N ALA A 250 6.40 -11.00 2.57
CA ALA A 250 6.54 -10.69 1.16
C ALA A 250 5.23 -10.90 0.40
N GLU A 251 5.15 -10.26 -0.76
CA GLU A 251 4.12 -10.54 -1.77
C GLU A 251 4.73 -11.23 -2.97
N ILE A 252 4.01 -12.22 -3.48
CA ILE A 252 4.45 -13.06 -4.59
C ILE A 252 3.39 -13.08 -5.69
N GLU A 253 3.81 -12.93 -6.94
CA GLU A 253 3.00 -13.25 -8.11
C GLU A 253 3.12 -14.76 -8.37
N LEU A 254 2.01 -15.48 -8.28
CA LEU A 254 1.99 -16.94 -8.30
C LEU A 254 2.31 -17.47 -9.70
N SER A 255 3.22 -18.44 -9.79
CA SER A 255 3.57 -19.10 -11.05
C SER A 255 2.91 -20.47 -11.22
N ASP A 256 2.70 -21.23 -10.14
CA ASP A 256 2.24 -22.63 -10.21
C ASP A 256 1.34 -23.08 -9.04
N PHE A 257 0.41 -22.20 -8.63
CA PHE A 257 -0.40 -22.43 -7.41
C PHE A 257 -1.22 -23.74 -7.43
N GLU A 258 -1.69 -24.19 -8.60
CA GLU A 258 -2.49 -25.41 -8.68
C GLU A 258 -1.70 -26.66 -8.26
N ASN A 259 -0.39 -26.73 -8.57
CA ASN A 259 0.48 -27.82 -8.12
C ASN A 259 0.94 -27.60 -6.67
N ASP A 260 1.27 -26.36 -6.30
CA ASP A 260 1.72 -26.02 -4.94
C ASP A 260 0.67 -26.41 -3.88
N LYS A 261 -0.62 -26.31 -4.23
CA LYS A 261 -1.73 -26.56 -3.32
C LYS A 261 -1.76 -27.96 -2.72
N ASP A 262 -1.20 -28.96 -3.41
CA ASP A 262 -1.14 -30.35 -2.94
C ASP A 262 -0.33 -30.51 -1.63
N PHE A 263 0.60 -29.59 -1.38
CA PHE A 263 1.44 -29.59 -0.19
C PHE A 263 1.02 -28.58 0.87
N LEU A 264 -0.09 -27.88 0.64
CA LEU A 264 -0.64 -26.92 1.57
C LEU A 264 -1.72 -27.54 2.46
N TYR A 265 -1.83 -27.01 3.68
CA TYR A 265 -2.82 -27.39 4.67
C TYR A 265 -3.87 -26.29 4.76
N ASP A 266 -5.13 -26.71 4.84
CA ASP A 266 -6.20 -25.83 5.28
C ASP A 266 -6.13 -25.62 6.81
N PHE A 267 -7.04 -24.79 7.31
CA PHE A 267 -7.20 -24.55 8.74
C PHE A 267 -7.33 -25.85 9.54
N SER A 268 -8.22 -26.76 9.14
CA SER A 268 -8.54 -27.97 9.90
C SER A 268 -7.30 -28.83 10.11
N LYS A 269 -6.57 -29.10 9.02
CA LYS A 269 -5.35 -29.91 9.05
C LYS A 269 -4.22 -29.21 9.80
N TYR A 270 -3.99 -27.92 9.55
CA TYR A 270 -2.93 -27.18 10.24
C TYR A 270 -3.19 -27.07 11.75
N PHE A 271 -4.45 -26.89 12.16
CA PHE A 271 -4.81 -26.79 13.58
C PHE A 271 -4.54 -28.08 14.34
N GLU A 272 -4.73 -29.25 13.72
CA GLU A 272 -4.33 -30.54 14.31
C GLU A 272 -2.79 -30.66 14.43
N VAL A 273 -2.06 -30.28 13.38
CA VAL A 273 -0.59 -30.28 13.39
C VAL A 273 -0.05 -29.36 14.47
N LEU A 274 -0.62 -28.15 14.61
CA LEU A 274 -0.28 -27.19 15.66
C LEU A 274 -0.47 -27.79 17.05
N LYS A 275 -1.64 -28.38 17.33
CA LYS A 275 -1.92 -28.99 18.64
C LYS A 275 -0.90 -30.06 18.98
N ARG A 276 -0.62 -30.97 18.03
CA ARG A 276 0.40 -32.00 18.19
C ARG A 276 1.77 -31.39 18.51
N LYS A 277 2.21 -30.40 17.73
CA LYS A 277 3.49 -29.71 17.96
C LYS A 277 3.56 -29.07 19.35
N VAL A 278 2.52 -28.35 19.75
CA VAL A 278 2.45 -27.66 21.05
C VAL A 278 2.37 -28.65 22.22
N ASP A 279 1.75 -29.82 22.03
CA ASP A 279 1.66 -30.84 23.08
C ASP A 279 2.95 -31.67 23.21
N GLU A 280 3.67 -31.88 22.10
CA GLU A 280 4.93 -32.63 22.07
C GLU A 280 6.15 -31.77 22.43
N PHE A 281 6.17 -30.50 22.03
CA PHE A 281 7.27 -29.56 22.27
C PHE A 281 6.92 -28.57 23.37
N HIS A 282 7.71 -28.55 24.44
CA HIS A 282 7.61 -27.57 25.51
C HIS A 282 8.09 -26.20 24.98
N VAL A 283 7.18 -25.39 24.47
CA VAL A 283 7.42 -23.97 24.08
C VAL A 283 7.64 -23.10 25.32
#